data_AF-D9CI45-F1
#
_entry.id   AF-D9CI45-F1
#
_cell.length_a   1.000
_cell.length_b   1.000
_cell.length_c   1.000
_cell.angle_alpha   90.00
_cell.angle_beta   90.00
_cell.angle_gamma   90.00
#
_symmetry.space_group_name_H-M   'P 1'
#
loop_
_entity.id
_entity.type
_entity.pdbx_description
1 polymer ?
#
loop_
_entity_poly.entity_id
_entity_poly.type
_entity_poly.pdbx_seq_one_letter_code
_entity_poly.pdbx_strand_id
1 'polypeptide(L)'
;TGGDEINTACWDLDKGVQAYTKKNNITTKDVWFEWTNNLLAFINKETTKRPIIWEDPIKDGGSYPKNTVVQSWLAPPANYTSIGHDVIVSNYDYFYLDCG
;
A
#
# COMPACT_ATOMS: atom_id res chain seq x y z
N THR A 1 0.69 -1.98 8.87
CA THR A 1 -0.03 -1.76 7.61
C THR A 1 0.71 -0.82 6.71
N GLY A 2 1.11 0.40 7.14
CA GLY A 2 2.16 1.22 6.50
C GLY A 2 2.17 1.13 4.97
N GLY A 3 3.30 0.70 4.39
CA GLY A 3 3.38 0.27 2.99
C GLY A 3 3.90 1.35 2.03
N ASP A 4 4.61 2.34 2.55
CA ASP A 4 5.35 3.36 1.82
C ASP A 4 6.68 2.81 1.26
N GLU A 5 7.17 3.44 0.18
CA GLU A 5 8.53 3.30 -0.34
C GLU A 5 9.02 1.86 -0.62
N ILE A 6 8.10 0.96 -0.96
CA ILE A 6 8.46 -0.44 -1.26
C ILE A 6 9.24 -0.51 -2.58
N ASN A 7 10.53 -0.79 -2.49
CA ASN A 7 11.37 -1.11 -3.64
C ASN A 7 11.29 -2.62 -3.97
N THR A 8 10.36 -2.98 -4.86
CA THR A 8 10.11 -4.38 -5.24
C THR A 8 11.27 -5.02 -5.99
N ALA A 9 12.18 -4.23 -6.58
CA ALA A 9 13.37 -4.76 -7.25
C ALA A 9 14.33 -5.47 -6.28
N CYS A 10 14.27 -5.15 -4.98
CA CYS A 10 15.01 -5.88 -3.94
C CYS A 10 14.61 -7.36 -3.91
N TRP A 11 13.35 -7.69 -4.21
CA TRP A 11 12.84 -9.05 -4.19
C TRP A 11 13.20 -9.87 -5.41
N ASP A 12 13.64 -9.22 -6.49
CA ASP A 12 14.20 -9.93 -7.64
C ASP A 12 15.51 -10.64 -7.29
N LEU A 13 16.11 -10.36 -6.13
CA LEU A 13 17.30 -11.06 -5.60
C LEU A 13 16.96 -12.21 -4.66
N ASP A 14 15.71 -12.32 -4.20
CA ASP A 14 15.28 -13.36 -3.26
C ASP A 14 14.84 -14.62 -4.01
N LYS A 15 15.46 -15.76 -3.71
CA LYS A 15 15.17 -17.03 -4.39
C LYS A 15 13.74 -17.52 -4.14
N GLY A 16 13.20 -17.27 -2.96
CA GLY A 16 11.83 -17.64 -2.60
C GLY A 16 10.82 -16.82 -3.41
N VAL A 17 11.01 -15.51 -3.47
CA VAL A 17 10.15 -14.61 -4.25
C VAL A 17 10.28 -14.91 -5.74
N GLN A 18 11.49 -15.12 -6.28
CA GLN A 18 11.69 -15.54 -7.68
C GLN A 18 10.92 -16.85 -8.01
N ALA A 19 11.00 -17.84 -7.12
CA ALA A 19 10.28 -19.09 -7.30
C ALA A 19 8.76 -18.86 -7.27
N TYR A 20 8.28 -17.99 -6.38
CA TYR A 20 6.88 -17.62 -6.25
C TYR A 20 6.36 -16.85 -7.48
N THR A 21 7.06 -15.82 -7.93
CA THR A 21 6.69 -15.01 -9.10
C THR A 21 6.66 -15.86 -10.37
N LYS A 22 7.68 -16.71 -10.57
CA LYS A 22 7.72 -17.65 -11.70
C LYS A 22 6.59 -18.68 -11.66
N LYS A 23 6.31 -19.25 -10.48
CA LYS A 23 5.24 -20.25 -10.31
C LYS A 23 3.86 -19.66 -10.59
N ASN A 24 3.61 -18.43 -10.13
CA ASN A 24 2.30 -17.79 -10.25
C ASN A 24 2.17 -16.90 -11.50
N ASN A 25 3.25 -16.74 -12.29
CA ASN A 25 3.30 -15.86 -13.46
C ASN A 25 2.90 -14.41 -13.13
N ILE A 26 3.49 -13.87 -12.07
CA ILE A 26 3.25 -12.51 -11.57
C ILE A 26 4.58 -11.77 -11.38
N THR A 27 4.54 -10.44 -11.23
CA THR A 27 5.71 -9.61 -10.94
C THR A 27 5.95 -9.48 -9.43
N THR A 28 7.14 -9.01 -9.02
CA THR A 28 7.40 -8.65 -7.61
C THR A 28 6.48 -7.53 -7.11
N LYS A 29 5.98 -6.68 -8.01
CA LYS A 29 4.98 -5.66 -7.68
C LYS A 29 3.61 -6.26 -7.37
N ASP A 30 3.20 -7.28 -8.12
CA ASP A 30 1.97 -8.02 -7.81
C ASP A 30 2.06 -8.72 -6.46
N VAL A 31 3.25 -9.23 -6.09
CA VAL A 31 3.49 -9.81 -4.75
C VAL A 31 3.26 -8.78 -3.64
N TRP A 32 3.67 -7.52 -3.84
CA TRP A 32 3.41 -6.45 -2.87
C TRP A 32 1.90 -6.19 -2.71
N PHE A 33 1.16 -6.13 -3.82
CA PHE A 33 -0.28 -5.91 -3.79
C PHE A 33 -1.03 -7.09 -3.16
N GLU A 34 -0.59 -8.30 -3.44
CA GLU A 34 -1.12 -9.52 -2.84
C GLU A 34 -0.87 -9.54 -1.32
N TRP A 35 0.37 -9.27 -0.91
CA TRP A 35 0.75 -9.19 0.51
C TRP A 35 -0.10 -8.16 1.26
N THR A 36 -0.28 -6.97 0.66
CA THR A 36 -1.08 -5.91 1.26
C THR A 36 -2.55 -6.33 1.39
N ASN A 37 -3.13 -6.96 0.36
CA ASN A 37 -4.50 -7.48 0.43
C ASN A 37 -4.65 -8.61 1.48
N ASN A 38 -3.68 -9.52 1.58
CA ASN A 38 -3.68 -10.58 2.58
C ASN A 38 -3.62 -10.01 4.01
N LEU A 39 -2.77 -9.01 4.24
CA LEU A 39 -2.66 -8.31 5.52
C LEU A 39 -3.97 -7.59 5.87
N LEU A 40 -4.56 -6.84 4.94
CA LEU A 40 -5.82 -6.13 5.16
C LEU A 40 -6.97 -7.10 5.41
N ALA A 41 -7.02 -8.22 4.68
CA ALA A 41 -8.00 -9.27 4.90
C ALA A 41 -7.87 -9.89 6.30
N PHE A 42 -6.64 -10.16 6.76
CA PHE A 42 -6.40 -10.64 8.13
C PHE A 42 -6.91 -9.63 9.16
N ILE A 43 -6.57 -8.35 9.04
CA ILE A 43 -7.01 -7.31 9.99
C ILE A 43 -8.54 -7.23 10.04
N ASN A 44 -9.19 -7.23 8.87
CA ASN A 44 -10.64 -7.12 8.76
C ASN A 44 -11.40 -8.34 9.30
N LYS A 45 -10.79 -9.54 9.24
CA LYS A 45 -11.44 -10.79 9.68
C LYS A 45 -11.14 -11.12 11.13
N GLU A 46 -9.90 -10.94 11.55
CA GLU A 46 -9.38 -11.47 12.82
C GLU A 46 -9.33 -10.41 13.92
N THR A 47 -9.65 -9.14 13.61
CA THR A 47 -9.57 -8.05 14.58
C THR A 47 -10.77 -7.11 14.46
N THR A 48 -10.92 -6.24 15.47
CA THR A 48 -11.87 -5.12 15.43
C THR A 48 -11.23 -3.80 14.99
N LYS A 49 -10.00 -3.85 14.45
CA LYS A 49 -9.22 -2.67 14.06
C LYS A 49 -9.52 -2.28 12.62
N ARG A 50 -9.46 -0.97 12.34
CA ARG A 50 -9.53 -0.42 10.99
C ARG A 50 -8.12 -0.19 10.46
N PRO A 51 -7.73 -0.74 9.30
CA PRO A 51 -6.38 -0.57 8.79
C PRO A 51 -6.17 0.82 8.18
N ILE A 52 -4.94 1.32 8.33
CA ILE A 52 -4.43 2.55 7.69
C ILE A 52 -3.20 2.17 6.86
N ILE A 53 -3.12 2.56 5.60
CA ILE A 53 -1.93 2.40 4.76
C ILE A 53 -1.46 3.76 4.24
N TRP A 54 -0.19 3.87 3.89
CA TRP A 54 0.30 4.96 3.05
C TRP A 54 -0.27 4.82 1.63
N GLU A 55 -0.20 5.89 0.85
CA GLU A 55 -0.83 5.96 -0.46
C GLU A 55 -0.14 5.12 -1.56
N ASP A 56 1.14 4.81 -1.39
CA ASP A 56 2.00 4.15 -2.38
C ASP A 56 1.43 2.86 -2.97
N PRO A 57 0.88 1.91 -2.19
CA PRO A 57 0.32 0.69 -2.74
C PRO A 57 -0.86 0.94 -3.68
N ILE A 58 -1.62 2.03 -3.50
CA ILE A 58 -2.73 2.43 -4.39
C ILE A 58 -2.21 3.22 -5.57
N LYS A 59 -1.35 4.21 -5.30
CA LYS A 59 -0.70 5.06 -6.32
C LYS A 59 -0.04 4.20 -7.40
N ASP A 60 0.56 3.09 -6.99
CA ASP A 60 1.32 2.23 -7.87
C ASP A 60 0.47 1.18 -8.59
N GLY A 61 -0.85 1.13 -8.37
CA GLY A 61 -1.79 0.33 -9.15
C GLY A 61 -2.50 -0.79 -8.38
N GLY A 62 -2.26 -0.93 -7.09
CA GLY A 62 -3.00 -1.85 -6.25
C GLY A 62 -4.41 -1.35 -5.93
N SER A 63 -5.31 -2.29 -5.65
CA SER A 63 -6.69 -2.02 -5.23
C SER A 63 -6.98 -2.74 -3.93
N TYR A 64 -7.62 -2.05 -2.99
CA TYR A 64 -7.81 -2.50 -1.61
C TYR A 64 -9.24 -2.25 -1.11
N PRO A 65 -9.66 -2.93 -0.02
CA PRO A 65 -10.96 -2.72 0.60
C PRO A 65 -11.21 -1.25 0.96
N LYS A 66 -12.41 -0.73 0.65
CA LYS A 66 -12.81 0.67 0.88
C LYS A 66 -12.79 1.10 2.35
N ASN A 67 -12.89 0.13 3.27
CA ASN A 67 -12.76 0.42 4.70
C ASN A 67 -11.31 0.73 5.12
N THR A 68 -10.32 0.56 4.25
CA THR A 68 -8.93 0.97 4.50
C THR A 68 -8.80 2.48 4.40
N VAL A 69 -8.25 3.11 5.44
CA VAL A 69 -7.92 4.54 5.43
C VAL A 69 -6.59 4.73 4.71
N VAL A 70 -6.51 5.75 3.86
CA VAL A 70 -5.30 6.08 3.10
C VAL A 70 -4.65 7.31 3.71
N GLN A 71 -3.38 7.24 4.05
CA GLN A 71 -2.59 8.40 4.47
C GLN A 71 -1.82 8.92 3.25
N SER A 72 -2.18 10.14 2.82
CA SER A 72 -1.68 10.75 1.60
C SER A 72 -0.57 11.75 1.91
N TRP A 73 0.56 11.62 1.19
CA TRP A 73 1.76 12.42 1.44
C TRP A 73 2.37 13.06 0.20
N LEU A 74 2.26 12.48 -1.00
CA LEU A 74 2.71 13.09 -2.27
C LEU A 74 1.53 13.55 -3.12
N ALA A 75 0.58 12.66 -3.39
CA ALA A 75 -0.48 12.89 -4.37
C ALA A 75 -1.63 13.73 -3.80
N PRO A 76 -2.47 14.36 -4.66
CA PRO A 76 -3.68 15.01 -4.21
C PRO A 76 -4.62 14.02 -3.48
N PRO A 77 -5.11 14.33 -2.26
CA PRO A 77 -6.04 13.48 -1.52
C PRO A 77 -7.30 13.07 -2.30
N ALA A 78 -7.72 13.92 -3.25
CA ALA A 78 -8.86 13.69 -4.13
C ALA A 78 -8.73 12.41 -4.98
N ASN A 79 -7.51 11.96 -5.27
CA ASN A 79 -7.27 10.71 -5.99
C ASN A 79 -7.77 9.49 -5.22
N TYR A 80 -7.78 9.56 -3.88
CA TYR A 80 -8.18 8.47 -3.00
C TYR A 80 -9.64 8.63 -2.52
N THR A 81 -10.08 9.87 -2.27
CA THR A 81 -11.49 10.11 -1.91
C THR A 81 -12.44 9.80 -3.08
N SER A 82 -12.05 10.12 -4.32
CA SER A 82 -12.86 9.85 -5.52
C SER A 82 -13.11 8.36 -5.77
N ILE A 83 -12.20 7.50 -5.30
CA ILE A 83 -12.36 6.04 -5.36
C ILE A 83 -12.92 5.47 -4.05
N GLY A 84 -13.38 6.31 -3.11
CA GLY A 84 -14.17 5.90 -1.95
C GLY A 84 -13.37 5.47 -0.72
N HIS A 85 -12.12 5.92 -0.57
CA HIS A 85 -11.38 5.78 0.68
C HIS A 85 -11.57 7.01 1.59
N ASP A 86 -11.57 6.78 2.90
CA ASP A 86 -11.31 7.85 3.87
C ASP A 86 -9.81 8.18 3.84
N VAL A 87 -9.48 9.47 3.94
CA VAL A 87 -8.11 9.96 3.73
C VAL A 87 -7.61 10.78 4.91
N ILE A 88 -6.40 10.47 5.39
CA ILE A 88 -5.60 11.33 6.26
C ILE A 88 -4.70 12.17 5.36
N VAL A 89 -4.79 13.50 5.47
CA VAL A 89 -3.94 14.41 4.70
C VAL A 89 -2.69 14.72 5.51
N SER A 90 -1.53 14.30 4.99
CA SER A 90 -0.22 14.58 5.57
C SER A 90 0.79 14.90 4.47
N ASN A 91 0.38 15.74 3.50
CA ASN A 91 1.21 16.10 2.35
C ASN A 91 2.55 16.76 2.79
N TYR A 92 3.66 16.30 2.22
CA TYR A 92 5.00 16.70 2.65
C TYR A 92 5.30 18.19 2.38
N ASP A 93 4.68 18.79 1.36
CA ASP A 93 4.88 20.22 1.05
C ASP A 93 4.36 21.14 2.18
N TYR A 94 3.50 20.63 3.08
CA TYR A 94 2.81 21.45 4.10
C TYR A 94 2.97 20.95 5.53
N PHE A 95 3.09 19.63 5.74
CA PHE A 95 2.93 19.01 7.07
C PHE A 95 4.14 18.23 7.57
N TYR A 96 5.20 18.09 6.76
CA TYR A 96 6.44 17.46 7.21
C TYR A 96 7.25 18.47 8.02
N LEU A 97 7.42 18.19 9.31
CA LEU A 97 8.09 19.08 10.28
C LEU A 97 9.61 18.89 10.32
N ASP A 98 10.12 17.94 9.55
CA ASP A 98 11.53 17.56 9.42
C ASP A 98 12.23 18.25 8.24
N CYS A 99 11.48 18.89 7.35
CA CYS A 99 12.01 19.64 6.21
C CYS A 99 12.63 20.99 6.65
N GLY A 100 13.77 21.36 6.05
CA GLY A 100 14.56 22.58 6.30
C GLY A 100 15.88 22.53 5.53
#